data_AF-A0A9E0U4G0-F1
#
_entry.id   AF-A0A9E0U4G0-F1
#
_cell.length_a   1.000
_cell.length_b   1.000
_cell.length_c   1.000
_cell.angle_alpha   90.00
_cell.angle_beta   90.00
_cell.angle_gamma   90.00
#
_symmetry.space_group_name_H-M   'P 1'
#
loop_
_entity.id
_entity.type
_entity.pdbx_description
1 polymer ?
#
loop_
_entity_poly.entity_id
_entity_poly.type
_entity_poly.pdbx_seq_one_letter_code
_entity_poly.pdbx_strand_id
1 'polypeptide(L)'
;MGDIIHALPFLKAVKDRFPDASVDWVISKNLRGILEDNRLINELIVFDKDSWKSIKNIPKTSREISLLRKTLKSRNYDIVVDLQGLLRSGLISLSTPSPLRVGFADAREGSRFMYHKKVAVNGIMHAVDKNLEVAKAIGAAAKKAEFPLGIDDKSRR
;
A
#
# COMPACT_ATOMS: atom_id res chain seq x y z
N MET A 1 12.32 -3.58 2.21
CA MET A 1 12.64 -2.15 2.08
C MET A 1 12.47 -1.70 0.63
N GLY A 2 13.12 -2.38 -0.34
CA GLY A 2 13.00 -2.07 -1.77
C GLY A 2 11.56 -1.99 -2.29
N ASP A 3 10.67 -2.89 -1.86
CA ASP A 3 9.26 -2.90 -2.30
C ASP A 3 8.50 -1.60 -1.99
N ILE A 4 8.83 -0.91 -0.88
CA ILE A 4 8.17 0.37 -0.53
C ILE A 4 8.63 1.48 -1.46
N ILE A 5 9.94 1.56 -1.72
CA ILE A 5 10.51 2.57 -2.62
C ILE A 5 9.93 2.37 -4.03
N HIS A 6 9.82 1.11 -4.48
CA HIS A 6 9.23 0.78 -5.78
C HIS A 6 7.75 1.12 -5.90
N ALA A 7 7.04 1.33 -4.78
CA ALA A 7 5.64 1.73 -4.76
C ALA A 7 5.44 3.25 -4.76
N LEU A 8 6.48 4.05 -4.52
CA LEU A 8 6.40 5.51 -4.55
C LEU A 8 5.99 6.10 -5.91
N PRO A 9 6.44 5.55 -7.06
CA PRO A 9 5.93 5.98 -8.36
C PRO A 9 4.42 5.80 -8.54
N PHE A 10 3.83 4.77 -7.93
CA PHE A 10 2.38 4.61 -7.90
C PHE A 10 1.71 5.75 -7.12
N LEU A 11 2.24 6.09 -5.94
CA LEU A 11 1.72 7.21 -5.13
C LEU A 11 1.74 8.52 -5.93
N LYS A 12 2.87 8.79 -6.59
CA LYS A 12 3.05 9.99 -7.42
C LYS A 12 2.06 10.02 -8.58
N ALA A 13 1.90 8.90 -9.30
CA ALA A 13 0.95 8.79 -10.40
C ALA A 13 -0.49 9.09 -9.95
N VAL A 14 -0.89 8.57 -8.78
CA VAL A 14 -2.21 8.82 -8.19
C VAL A 14 -2.38 10.30 -7.87
N LYS A 15 -1.41 10.93 -7.21
CA LYS A 15 -1.51 12.36 -6.83
C LYS A 15 -1.42 13.31 -8.03
N ASP A 16 -0.70 12.95 -9.08
CA ASP A 16 -0.67 13.73 -10.32
C ASP A 16 -2.01 13.69 -11.06
N ARG A 17 -2.66 12.52 -11.06
CA ARG A 17 -3.96 12.36 -11.72
C ARG A 17 -5.10 12.91 -10.87
N PHE A 18 -5.04 12.73 -9.56
CA PHE A 18 -6.05 13.08 -8.58
C PHE A 18 -5.41 13.92 -7.46
N PRO A 19 -5.15 15.22 -7.70
CA PRO A 19 -4.47 16.09 -6.72
C PRO A 19 -5.18 16.15 -5.37
N ASP A 20 -6.52 16.11 -5.37
CA ASP A 20 -7.34 16.18 -4.16
C ASP A 20 -7.56 14.83 -3.48
N ALA A 21 -7.06 13.73 -4.05
CA ALA A 21 -7.20 12.42 -3.42
C ALA A 21 -6.41 12.37 -2.10
N SER A 22 -7.10 11.93 -1.03
CA SER A 22 -6.46 11.56 0.23
C SER A 22 -5.93 10.14 0.13
N VAL A 23 -4.63 9.95 0.42
CA VAL A 23 -3.99 8.64 0.36
C VAL A 23 -3.47 8.28 1.74
N ASP A 24 -4.09 7.27 2.35
CA ASP A 24 -3.60 6.65 3.58
C ASP A 24 -2.79 5.40 3.22
N TRP A 25 -1.71 5.16 3.94
CA TRP A 25 -0.75 4.10 3.61
C TRP A 25 -0.53 3.17 4.80
N VAL A 26 -0.83 1.88 4.62
CA VAL A 26 -0.56 0.87 5.64
C VAL A 26 0.90 0.44 5.57
N ILE A 27 1.64 0.58 6.67
CA ILE A 27 3.08 0.30 6.72
C ILE A 27 3.47 -0.43 8.00
N SER A 28 4.49 -1.29 7.92
CA SER A 28 5.06 -1.91 9.11
C SER A 28 5.88 -0.90 9.91
N LYS A 29 5.83 -0.97 11.24
CA LYS A 29 6.50 -0.05 12.17
C LYS A 29 7.98 0.17 11.87
N ASN A 30 8.71 -0.88 11.50
CA ASN A 30 10.13 -0.82 11.17
C ASN A 30 10.46 -0.09 9.86
N LEU A 31 9.45 0.21 9.03
CA LEU A 31 9.63 0.90 7.74
C LEU A 31 8.96 2.28 7.71
N ARG A 32 8.24 2.67 8.78
CA ARG A 32 7.55 3.97 8.90
C ARG A 32 8.44 5.15 8.51
N GLY A 33 9.67 5.20 9.03
CA GLY A 33 10.59 6.33 8.82
C GLY A 33 10.97 6.58 7.36
N ILE A 34 10.72 5.64 6.44
CA ILE A 34 10.94 5.83 4.99
C ILE A 34 9.91 6.81 4.41
N LEU A 35 8.71 6.86 4.98
CA LEU A 35 7.56 7.59 4.44
C LEU A 35 7.08 8.73 5.35
N GLU A 36 7.69 8.91 6.52
CA GLU A 36 7.19 9.81 7.56
C GLU A 36 7.11 11.27 7.11
N ASP A 37 8.06 11.72 6.28
CA ASP A 37 8.09 13.09 5.73
C ASP A 37 7.41 13.23 4.36
N ASN A 38 6.71 12.19 3.90
CA ASN A 38 6.10 12.20 2.57
C ASN A 38 4.76 12.94 2.56
N ARG A 39 4.79 14.20 2.10
CA ARG A 39 3.60 15.08 2.02
C ARG A 39 2.50 14.60 1.06
N LEU A 40 2.77 13.60 0.23
CA LEU A 40 1.75 13.01 -0.64
C LEU A 40 0.83 12.02 0.10
N ILE A 41 1.23 11.61 1.31
CA ILE A 41 0.49 10.70 2.18
C ILE A 41 -0.26 11.54 3.23
N ASN A 42 -1.55 11.26 3.38
CA ASN A 42 -2.38 11.88 4.42
C ASN A 42 -2.14 11.23 5.79
N GLU A 43 -2.20 9.89 5.87
CA GLU A 43 -1.97 9.17 7.13
C GLU A 43 -1.13 7.90 6.92
N LEU A 44 -0.15 7.66 7.79
CA LEU A 44 0.53 6.37 7.89
C LEU A 44 -0.17 5.48 8.92
N ILE A 45 -0.83 4.43 8.44
CA ILE A 45 -1.48 3.43 9.30
C ILE A 45 -0.45 2.36 9.65
N VAL A 46 0.16 2.51 10.82
CA VAL A 46 1.30 1.68 11.24
C VAL A 46 0.84 0.41 11.95
N PHE A 47 1.39 -0.74 11.56
CA PHE A 47 1.22 -2.00 12.30
C PHE A 47 2.56 -2.61 12.72
N ASP A 48 2.58 -3.30 13.86
CA ASP A 48 3.78 -3.99 14.35
C ASP A 48 3.78 -5.44 13.83
N LYS A 49 4.71 -5.77 12.93
CA LYS A 49 4.80 -7.10 12.33
C LYS A 49 5.47 -8.10 13.27
N ASP A 50 6.37 -7.63 14.13
CA ASP A 50 7.21 -8.49 14.94
C ASP A 50 6.51 -8.93 16.23
N SER A 51 5.58 -8.11 16.74
CA SER A 51 4.63 -8.55 17.78
C SER A 51 3.83 -9.78 17.33
N TRP A 52 3.47 -9.87 16.05
CA TRP A 52 2.61 -10.93 15.50
C TRP A 52 3.29 -12.30 15.35
N LYS A 53 4.61 -12.37 15.40
CA LYS A 53 5.36 -13.64 15.25
C LYS A 53 5.56 -14.39 16.57
N SER A 54 5.32 -13.74 17.71
CA SER A 54 5.58 -14.34 19.03
C SER A 54 4.32 -15.03 19.58
N ILE A 55 4.38 -16.35 19.73
CA ILE A 55 3.33 -17.18 20.35
C ILE A 55 3.09 -16.74 21.82
N LYS A 56 4.09 -16.17 22.49
CA LYS A 56 3.97 -15.65 23.87
C LYS A 56 3.13 -14.36 23.94
N ASN A 57 2.88 -13.69 22.81
CA ASN A 57 2.19 -12.40 22.75
C ASN A 57 0.81 -12.47 22.07
N ILE A 58 0.20 -13.66 21.96
CA ILE A 58 -1.09 -13.85 21.28
C ILE A 58 -2.16 -12.82 21.69
N PRO A 59 -2.39 -12.52 23.00
CA PRO A 59 -3.39 -11.53 23.40
C PRO A 59 -3.06 -10.10 22.95
N LYS A 60 -1.77 -9.74 22.91
CA LYS A 60 -1.31 -8.42 22.44
C LYS A 60 -1.46 -8.31 20.93
N THR A 61 -1.05 -9.35 20.21
CA THR A 61 -1.19 -9.49 18.75
C THR A 61 -2.65 -9.40 18.32
N SER A 62 -3.56 -10.12 18.99
CA SER A 62 -4.99 -10.08 18.66
C SER A 62 -5.58 -8.70 18.91
N ARG A 63 -5.17 -8.01 19.99
CA ARG A 63 -5.58 -6.63 20.27
C ARG A 63 -5.09 -5.66 19.20
N GLU A 64 -3.82 -5.75 18.78
CA GLU A 64 -3.27 -4.90 17.72
C GLU A 64 -3.96 -5.14 16.37
N ILE A 65 -4.20 -6.39 15.99
CA ILE A 65 -4.97 -6.74 14.79
C ILE A 65 -6.40 -6.19 14.90
N SER A 66 -7.03 -6.31 16.07
CA SER A 66 -8.38 -5.79 16.31
C SER A 66 -8.44 -4.27 16.18
N LEU A 67 -7.44 -3.56 16.74
CA LEU A 67 -7.31 -2.11 16.61
C LEU A 67 -7.10 -1.70 15.16
N LEU A 68 -6.17 -2.35 14.44
CA LEU A 68 -5.95 -2.09 13.02
C LEU A 68 -7.23 -2.28 12.21
N ARG A 69 -7.93 -3.40 12.42
CA ARG A 69 -9.21 -3.66 11.76
C ARG A 69 -10.27 -2.63 12.12
N LYS A 70 -10.36 -2.21 13.38
CA LYS A 70 -11.30 -1.17 13.81
C LYS A 70 -11.01 0.16 13.11
N THR A 71 -9.73 0.56 13.07
CA THR A 71 -9.28 1.76 12.35
C THR A 71 -9.62 1.68 10.88
N LEU A 72 -9.34 0.55 10.21
CA LEU A 72 -9.65 0.40 8.78
C LEU A 72 -11.16 0.36 8.51
N LYS A 73 -11.95 -0.27 9.39
CA LYS A 73 -13.41 -0.33 9.28
C LYS A 73 -14.12 0.99 9.50
N SER A 74 -13.54 1.90 10.28
CA SER A 74 -14.11 3.24 10.48
C SER A 74 -13.82 4.20 9.32
N ARG A 75 -13.05 3.78 8.32
CA ARG A 75 -12.70 4.59 7.16
C ARG A 75 -13.56 4.18 5.96
N ASN A 76 -13.90 5.16 5.14
CA ASN A 76 -14.64 4.97 3.89
C ASN A 76 -13.69 5.26 2.73
N TYR A 77 -13.04 4.22 2.20
CA TYR A 77 -12.17 4.36 1.04
C TYR A 77 -12.93 4.01 -0.24
N ASP A 78 -12.86 4.89 -1.24
CA ASP A 78 -13.40 4.60 -2.57
C ASP A 78 -12.66 3.44 -3.24
N ILE A 79 -11.34 3.38 -3.03
CA ILE A 79 -10.46 2.36 -3.61
C ILE A 79 -9.45 1.90 -2.56
N VAL A 80 -9.26 0.60 -2.45
CA VAL A 80 -8.16 -0.02 -1.70
C VAL A 80 -7.24 -0.75 -2.68
N VAL A 81 -5.94 -0.47 -2.61
CA VAL A 81 -4.94 -1.06 -3.50
C VAL A 81 -3.94 -1.87 -2.70
N ASP A 82 -3.72 -3.12 -3.12
CA ASP A 82 -2.68 -3.99 -2.56
C ASP A 82 -1.57 -4.21 -3.60
N LEU A 83 -0.45 -3.50 -3.41
CA LEU A 83 0.77 -3.62 -4.23
C LEU A 83 1.77 -4.65 -3.67
N GLN A 84 1.45 -5.33 -2.57
CA GLN A 84 2.31 -6.36 -2.01
C GLN A 84 1.90 -7.76 -2.50
N GLY A 85 0.58 -8.01 -2.61
CA GLY A 85 0.08 -9.27 -3.16
C GLY A 85 0.43 -10.50 -2.32
N LEU A 86 0.45 -10.37 -0.98
CA LEU A 86 0.67 -11.48 -0.04
C LEU A 86 -0.58 -11.71 0.81
N LEU A 87 -0.69 -12.87 1.48
CA LEU A 87 -1.90 -13.21 2.25
C LEU A 87 -2.20 -12.15 3.32
N ARG A 88 -1.15 -11.69 4.02
CA ARG A 88 -1.29 -10.67 5.07
C ARG A 88 -1.85 -9.35 4.51
N SER A 89 -1.29 -8.84 3.41
CA SER A 89 -1.73 -7.58 2.81
C SER A 89 -3.15 -7.72 2.23
N GLY A 90 -3.46 -8.88 1.64
CA GLY A 90 -4.79 -9.22 1.20
C GLY A 90 -5.80 -9.17 2.34
N LEU A 91 -5.51 -9.80 3.49
CA LEU A 91 -6.42 -9.81 4.64
C LEU A 91 -6.65 -8.41 5.21
N ILE A 92 -5.62 -7.56 5.22
CA ILE A 92 -5.73 -6.15 5.61
C ILE A 92 -6.66 -5.43 4.63
N SER A 93 -6.43 -5.58 3.32
CA SER A 93 -7.26 -5.02 2.25
C SER A 93 -8.72 -5.46 2.36
N LEU A 94 -8.96 -6.76 2.58
CA LEU A 94 -10.29 -7.34 2.75
C LEU A 94 -11.01 -6.79 3.99
N SER A 95 -10.26 -6.53 5.07
CA SER A 95 -10.82 -5.97 6.31
C SER A 95 -11.23 -4.49 6.21
N THR A 96 -10.85 -3.84 5.11
CA THR A 96 -11.14 -2.43 4.83
C THR A 96 -12.39 -2.30 3.96
N PRO A 97 -13.47 -1.65 4.43
CA PRO A 97 -14.64 -1.37 3.61
C PRO A 97 -14.28 -0.50 2.42
N SER A 98 -14.65 -0.96 1.22
CA SER A 98 -14.40 -0.28 -0.04
C SER A 98 -15.19 -0.96 -1.15
N PRO A 99 -15.79 -0.18 -2.10
CA PRO A 99 -16.46 -0.74 -3.26
C PRO A 99 -15.47 -1.33 -4.27
N LEU A 100 -14.19 -0.92 -4.26
CA LEU A 100 -13.19 -1.39 -5.22
C LEU A 100 -11.88 -1.78 -4.53
N ARG A 101 -11.55 -3.08 -4.57
CA ARG A 101 -10.23 -3.60 -4.19
C ARG A 101 -9.46 -3.99 -5.44
N VAL A 102 -8.24 -3.48 -5.57
CA VAL A 102 -7.36 -3.71 -6.72
C VAL A 102 -6.05 -4.34 -6.24
N GLY A 103 -5.58 -5.33 -6.97
CA GLY A 103 -4.26 -5.93 -6.75
C GLY A 103 -3.83 -6.74 -7.95
N PHE A 104 -2.70 -7.43 -7.83
CA PHE A 104 -2.14 -8.20 -8.93
C PHE A 104 -2.90 -9.50 -9.22
N ALA A 105 -2.97 -9.88 -10.49
CA ALA A 105 -3.55 -11.17 -10.91
C ALA A 105 -2.65 -12.36 -10.54
N ASP A 106 -1.33 -12.17 -10.56
CA ASP A 106 -0.29 -13.11 -10.14
C ASP A 106 0.02 -13.01 -8.63
N ALA A 107 -0.84 -12.35 -7.84
CA ALA A 107 -0.64 -12.20 -6.42
C ALA A 107 -0.53 -13.56 -5.71
N ARG A 108 0.37 -13.63 -4.72
CA ARG A 108 0.81 -14.84 -4.07
C ARG A 108 -0.04 -15.15 -2.84
N GLU A 109 0.12 -16.37 -2.32
CA GLU A 109 -0.51 -16.83 -1.06
C GLU A 109 -2.05 -16.69 -1.06
N GLY A 110 -2.69 -16.74 -2.22
CA GLY A 110 -4.15 -16.65 -2.35
C GLY A 110 -4.74 -15.24 -2.19
N SER A 111 -3.93 -14.21 -2.00
CA SER A 111 -4.39 -12.82 -1.83
C SER A 111 -5.23 -12.30 -3.00
N ARG A 112 -5.00 -12.82 -4.22
CA ARG A 112 -5.79 -12.50 -5.42
C ARG A 112 -7.30 -12.69 -5.28
N PHE A 113 -7.75 -13.57 -4.38
CA PHE A 113 -9.18 -13.83 -4.15
C PHE A 113 -9.87 -12.71 -3.37
N MET A 114 -9.09 -11.78 -2.82
CA MET A 114 -9.57 -10.66 -1.99
C MET A 114 -9.79 -9.38 -2.82
N TYR A 115 -9.47 -9.42 -4.11
CA TYR A 115 -9.54 -8.26 -5.00
C TYR A 115 -10.73 -8.36 -5.97
N HIS A 116 -11.42 -7.24 -6.17
CA HIS A 116 -12.46 -7.13 -7.19
C HIS A 116 -11.84 -7.01 -8.59
N LYS A 117 -10.80 -6.17 -8.71
CA LYS A 117 -10.07 -5.97 -9.96
C LYS A 117 -8.66 -6.53 -9.83
N LYS A 118 -8.30 -7.41 -10.77
CA LYS A 118 -7.00 -8.10 -10.81
C LYS A 118 -6.23 -7.57 -12.01
N VAL A 119 -5.08 -6.98 -11.77
CA VAL A 119 -4.24 -6.39 -12.82
C VAL A 119 -3.26 -7.45 -13.29
N ALA A 120 -3.39 -7.83 -14.57
CA ALA A 120 -2.44 -8.72 -15.21
C ALA A 120 -1.16 -7.96 -15.53
N VAL A 121 -0.04 -8.50 -15.08
CA VAL A 121 1.31 -7.97 -15.25
C VAL A 121 2.11 -9.07 -15.92
N ASN A 122 2.52 -8.85 -17.17
CA ASN A 122 3.05 -9.91 -18.02
C ASN A 122 4.58 -10.01 -17.91
N GLY A 123 5.10 -11.21 -17.64
CA GLY A 123 6.53 -11.51 -17.73
C GLY A 123 7.40 -10.95 -16.60
N ILE A 124 8.71 -10.84 -16.87
CA ILE A 124 9.70 -10.30 -15.93
C ILE A 124 9.68 -8.77 -16.04
N MET A 125 8.74 -8.14 -15.34
CA MET A 125 8.67 -6.68 -15.23
C MET A 125 9.39 -6.20 -13.97
N HIS A 126 10.00 -5.03 -14.05
CA HIS A 126 10.52 -4.35 -12.86
C HIS A 126 9.37 -4.03 -11.91
N ALA A 127 9.61 -4.12 -10.60
CA ALA A 127 8.57 -3.93 -9.58
C ALA A 127 7.86 -2.56 -9.70
N VAL A 128 8.61 -1.52 -10.09
CA VAL A 128 8.07 -0.18 -10.36
C VAL A 128 7.04 -0.22 -11.50
N ASP A 129 7.37 -0.87 -12.61
CA ASP A 129 6.48 -0.94 -13.78
C ASP A 129 5.22 -1.74 -13.46
N LYS A 130 5.35 -2.82 -12.67
CA LYS A 130 4.19 -3.56 -12.16
C LYS A 130 3.26 -2.65 -11.37
N ASN A 131 3.80 -1.85 -10.45
CA ASN A 131 3.02 -0.90 -9.65
C ASN A 131 2.36 0.17 -10.54
N LEU A 132 3.02 0.65 -11.58
CA LEU A 132 2.46 1.62 -12.53
C LEU A 132 1.33 1.04 -13.40
N GLU A 133 1.36 -0.26 -13.74
CA GLU A 133 0.21 -0.91 -14.39
C GLU A 133 -1.02 -0.93 -13.46
N VAL A 134 -0.82 -1.05 -12.15
CA VAL A 134 -1.93 -0.91 -11.18
C VAL A 134 -2.44 0.53 -11.14
N ALA A 135 -1.54 1.53 -11.16
CA ALA A 135 -1.94 2.94 -11.24
C ALA A 135 -2.79 3.20 -12.50
N LYS A 136 -2.34 2.72 -13.66
CA LYS A 136 -3.08 2.78 -14.92
C LYS A 136 -4.44 2.09 -14.83
N ALA A 137 -4.52 0.93 -14.19
CA ALA A 137 -5.77 0.19 -14.01
C ALA A 137 -6.82 0.95 -13.17
N ILE A 138 -6.40 1.87 -12.30
CA ILE A 138 -7.29 2.76 -11.53
C ILE A 138 -7.45 4.16 -12.17
N GLY A 139 -6.97 4.34 -13.41
CA GLY A 139 -7.10 5.59 -14.16
C GLY A 139 -5.99 6.61 -13.93
N ALA A 140 -4.95 6.27 -13.16
CA ALA A 140 -3.78 7.08 -12.86
C ALA A 140 -2.55 6.63 -13.67
N ALA A 141 -2.61 6.73 -14.99
CA ALA A 141 -1.48 6.38 -15.84
C ALA A 141 -0.32 7.39 -15.67
N ALA A 142 0.88 6.89 -15.36
CA ALA A 142 2.08 7.71 -15.28
C ALA A 142 2.82 7.74 -16.62
N LYS A 143 3.41 8.89 -16.96
CA LYS A 143 4.32 9.02 -18.11
C LYS A 143 5.76 8.58 -17.77
N LYS A 144 6.15 8.68 -16.50
CA LYS A 144 7.49 8.34 -15.99
C LYS A 144 7.40 7.91 -14.53
N ALA A 145 8.33 7.03 -14.12
CA ALA A 145 8.51 6.71 -12.71
C ALA A 145 9.21 7.86 -11.97
N GLU A 146 8.53 8.42 -10.97
CA GLU A 146 9.05 9.46 -10.09
C GLU A 146 9.00 8.98 -8.63
N PHE A 147 10.06 9.21 -7.87
CA PHE A 147 10.20 8.72 -6.50
C PHE A 147 10.10 9.88 -5.51
N PRO A 148 8.90 10.21 -5.00
CA PRO A 148 8.71 11.24 -3.98
C PRO A 148 9.24 10.73 -2.63
N LEU A 149 10.55 10.83 -2.39
CA LEU A 149 11.20 10.35 -1.16
C LEU A 149 11.00 11.28 0.05
N GLY A 150 10.23 12.37 -0.08
CA GLY A 150 9.99 13.32 1.03
C GLY A 150 11.21 14.16 1.41
N ILE A 151 12.35 13.99 0.72
CA ILE A 151 13.55 14.78 0.96
C ILE A 151 13.38 16.13 0.25
N ASP A 152 13.34 17.20 1.04
CA ASP A 152 13.38 18.58 0.55
C ASP A 152 14.60 18.75 -0.36
N ASP A 153 14.42 19.43 -1.50
CA ASP A 153 15.43 19.72 -2.52
C ASP A 153 16.55 20.65 -1.99
N LYS A 154 16.58 20.91 -0.68
CA LYS A 154 17.59 21.70 0.04
C LYS A 154 18.82 20.92 0.49
N SER A 155 18.85 19.60 0.29
CA SER A 155 20.00 18.74 0.66
C SER A 155 20.95 18.42 -0.50
N ARG A 156 20.77 19.09 -1.66
CA ARG A 156 21.66 19.02 -2.84
C ARG A 156 22.48 20.31 -3.04
N ARG A 157 23.11 20.83 -1.99
CA ARG A 157 24.17 21.84 -2.09
C ARG A 157 25.44 21.36 -1.42
#